data_AF-A0A9D9LTN6-F1
#
_entry.id   AF-A0A9D9LTN6-F1
#
_cell.length_a   1.000
_cell.length_b   1.000
_cell.length_c   1.000
_cell.angle_alpha   90.00
_cell.angle_beta   90.00
_cell.angle_gamma   90.00
#
_symmetry.space_group_name_H-M   'P 1'
#
loop_
_entity.id
_entity.type
_entity.pdbx_description
1 polymer ?
#
loop_
_entity_poly.entity_id
_entity_poly.type
_entity_poly.pdbx_seq_one_letter_code
_entity_poly.pdbx_strand_id
1 'polypeptide(L)'
;ARLIHAILIVGSMTFGITLALAFFNVQDFTKISITPESLYLSQTLGAAIAGAGYASIFRVPKRLIPLIAIGGIIAVDARNIILVQFGGGLALATLIGASILGVIAQKANQWFKTPSTVFTIASAITLMPGVLIYRMLFSVQNITTIETDLLMTGIRSGVEAGIVVIAIAVAVTIPTILFRPILEELRNREIFLKKKAI
;
A
#
# COMPACT_ATOMS: atom_id res chain seq x y z
N ALA A 1 2.23 -22.63 -9.64
CA ALA A 1 3.07 -21.72 -10.45
C ALA A 1 3.20 -20.32 -9.82
N ARG A 2 2.14 -19.49 -9.80
CA ARG A 2 2.23 -18.08 -9.32
C ARG A 2 2.76 -17.90 -7.90
N LEU A 3 2.32 -18.73 -6.94
CA LEU A 3 2.81 -18.69 -5.56
C LEU A 3 4.31 -18.99 -5.45
N ILE A 4 4.79 -20.01 -6.18
CA ILE A 4 6.20 -20.41 -6.17
C ILE A 4 7.08 -19.28 -6.68
N HIS A 5 6.69 -18.58 -7.75
CA HIS A 5 7.42 -17.41 -8.24
C HIS A 5 7.46 -16.28 -7.22
N ALA A 6 6.35 -16.01 -6.53
CA ALA A 6 6.32 -14.98 -5.49
C ALA A 6 7.26 -15.33 -4.33
N ILE A 7 7.24 -16.58 -3.87
CA ILE A 7 8.14 -17.06 -2.80
C ILE A 7 9.60 -16.96 -3.23
N LEU A 8 9.93 -17.37 -4.47
CA LEU A 8 11.29 -17.27 -5.00
C LEU A 8 11.76 -15.81 -5.11
N ILE A 9 10.91 -14.90 -5.57
CA ILE A 9 11.23 -13.47 -5.66
C ILE A 9 11.47 -12.90 -4.26
N VAL A 10 10.56 -13.15 -3.32
CA VAL A 10 10.67 -12.65 -1.94
C VAL A 10 11.93 -13.21 -1.28
N GLY A 11 12.17 -14.52 -1.39
CA GLY A 11 13.38 -15.15 -0.86
C GLY A 11 14.67 -14.58 -1.46
N SER A 12 14.70 -14.37 -2.78
CA SER A 12 15.85 -13.77 -3.46
C SER A 12 16.09 -12.32 -3.05
N MET A 13 15.03 -11.51 -2.87
CA MET A 13 15.15 -10.12 -2.44
C MET A 13 15.65 -10.03 -0.99
N THR A 14 15.08 -10.82 -0.08
CA THR A 14 15.53 -10.88 1.32
C THR A 14 16.98 -11.31 1.40
N PHE A 15 17.36 -12.40 0.72
CA PHE A 15 18.74 -12.88 0.72
C PHE A 15 19.71 -11.82 0.19
N GLY A 16 19.35 -11.14 -0.92
CA GLY A 16 20.15 -10.06 -1.49
C GLY A 16 20.34 -8.88 -0.54
N ILE A 17 19.27 -8.45 0.16
CA ILE A 17 19.33 -7.37 1.14
C ILE A 17 20.24 -7.77 2.32
N THR A 18 20.06 -8.97 2.88
CA THR A 18 20.87 -9.44 4.02
C THR A 18 22.34 -9.59 3.63
N LEU A 19 22.63 -10.09 2.44
CA LEU A 19 24.00 -10.17 1.92
C LEU A 19 24.64 -8.79 1.80
N ALA A 20 23.92 -7.81 1.25
CA ALA A 20 24.40 -6.44 1.16
C ALA A 20 24.67 -5.84 2.56
N LEU A 21 23.76 -6.03 3.52
CA LEU A 21 23.95 -5.54 4.89
C LEU A 21 25.18 -6.15 5.57
N ALA A 22 25.44 -7.44 5.32
CA ALA A 22 26.65 -8.12 5.82
C ALA A 22 27.93 -7.51 5.22
N PHE A 23 27.94 -7.17 3.92
CA PHE A 23 29.10 -6.54 3.28
C PHE A 23 29.34 -5.10 3.73
N PHE A 24 28.27 -4.33 3.95
CA PHE A 24 28.35 -2.90 4.28
C PHE A 24 28.33 -2.60 5.79
N ASN A 25 28.24 -3.63 6.63
CA ASN A 25 28.22 -3.54 8.11
C ASN A 25 27.24 -2.48 8.64
N VAL A 26 26.05 -2.41 8.03
CA VAL A 26 25.02 -1.42 8.38
C VAL A 26 24.27 -1.89 9.63
N GLN A 27 23.98 -0.97 10.56
CA GLN A 27 23.30 -1.29 11.81
C GLN A 27 21.89 -1.86 11.60
N ASP A 28 21.49 -2.71 12.54
CA ASP A 28 20.30 -3.56 12.48
C ASP A 28 19.00 -2.74 12.70
N PHE A 29 18.26 -2.47 11.62
CA PHE A 29 17.01 -1.67 11.65
C PHE A 29 15.80 -2.40 12.26
N THR A 30 16.00 -3.64 12.70
CA THR A 30 14.94 -4.55 13.15
C THR A 30 14.32 -4.14 14.48
N LYS A 31 15.05 -3.37 15.31
CA LYS A 31 14.60 -2.92 16.65
C LYS A 31 13.98 -1.51 16.68
N ILE A 32 14.06 -0.73 15.61
CA ILE A 32 13.63 0.68 15.60
C ILE A 32 12.12 0.75 15.51
N SER A 33 11.40 1.38 16.46
CA SER A 33 9.95 1.56 16.37
C SER A 33 9.54 2.38 15.13
N ILE A 34 8.52 1.92 14.40
CA ILE A 34 8.10 2.48 13.09
C ILE A 34 6.72 3.13 13.21
N THR A 35 6.06 3.01 14.36
CA THR A 35 4.78 3.68 14.60
C THR A 35 5.01 5.19 14.59
N PRO A 36 4.34 5.94 13.70
CA PRO A 36 4.34 7.40 13.77
C PRO A 36 3.93 7.85 15.18
N GLU A 37 4.83 8.49 15.91
CA GLU A 37 4.49 9.17 17.18
C GLU A 37 3.91 10.56 16.91
N SER A 38 4.16 11.12 15.73
CA SER A 38 3.54 12.36 15.26
C SER A 38 3.39 12.40 13.73
N LEU A 39 2.54 13.31 13.24
CA LEU A 39 2.33 13.57 11.83
C LEU A 39 3.51 14.35 11.26
N TYR A 40 4.51 13.64 10.75
CA TYR A 40 5.68 14.27 10.14
C TYR A 40 5.48 14.55 8.66
N LEU A 41 5.86 15.74 8.22
CA LEU A 41 5.91 16.12 6.79
C LEU A 41 6.80 15.17 5.97
N SER A 42 7.79 14.54 6.61
CA SER A 42 8.65 13.54 5.98
C SER A 42 7.88 12.31 5.51
N GLN A 43 6.81 11.91 6.20
CA GLN A 43 5.98 10.76 5.82
C GLN A 43 5.13 11.10 4.59
N THR A 44 4.59 12.31 4.54
CA THR A 44 3.86 12.82 3.38
C THR A 44 4.77 12.92 2.15
N LEU A 45 5.97 13.48 2.30
CA LEU A 45 6.97 13.54 1.21
C LEU A 45 7.42 12.15 0.78
N GLY A 46 7.67 11.26 1.74
CA GLY A 46 8.01 9.86 1.48
C GLY A 46 6.91 9.13 0.71
N ALA A 47 5.64 9.34 1.08
CA ALA A 47 4.48 8.79 0.38
C ALA A 47 4.37 9.33 -1.05
N ALA A 48 4.64 10.63 -1.25
CA ALA A 48 4.64 11.25 -2.57
C ALA A 48 5.72 10.65 -3.49
N ILE A 49 6.95 10.53 -2.99
CA ILE A 49 8.10 9.97 -3.72
C ILE A 49 7.86 8.49 -4.01
N ALA A 50 7.40 7.73 -3.00
CA ALA A 50 7.07 6.31 -3.16
C ALA A 50 5.98 6.13 -4.23
N GLY A 51 4.88 6.88 -4.14
CA GLY A 51 3.79 6.81 -5.12
C GLY A 51 4.25 7.14 -6.53
N ALA A 52 5.02 8.22 -6.72
CA ALA A 52 5.56 8.61 -8.02
C ALA A 52 6.57 7.58 -8.57
N GLY A 53 7.43 7.03 -7.72
CA GLY A 53 8.40 6.00 -8.07
C GLY A 53 7.72 4.71 -8.54
N TYR A 54 6.73 4.22 -7.79
CA TYR A 54 5.95 3.05 -8.18
C TYR A 54 5.15 3.29 -9.47
N ALA A 55 4.53 4.46 -9.63
CA ALA A 55 3.85 4.82 -10.89
C ALA A 55 4.79 4.72 -12.11
N SER A 56 6.05 5.10 -11.94
CA SER A 56 7.08 5.02 -12.99
C SER A 56 7.44 3.57 -13.33
N ILE A 57 7.55 2.70 -12.31
CA ILE A 57 7.83 1.26 -12.48
C ILE A 57 6.70 0.57 -13.26
N PHE A 58 5.44 0.89 -12.96
CA PHE A 58 4.27 0.31 -13.66
C PHE A 58 4.00 0.94 -15.03
N ARG A 59 4.90 1.78 -15.55
CA ARG A 59 4.76 2.48 -16.84
C ARG A 59 3.41 3.22 -16.97
N VAL A 60 2.96 3.85 -15.89
CA VAL A 60 1.74 4.66 -15.90
C VAL A 60 1.95 5.91 -16.78
N PRO A 61 0.95 6.36 -17.57
CA PRO A 61 1.05 7.61 -18.33
C PRO A 61 1.50 8.78 -17.45
N LYS A 62 2.48 9.57 -17.92
CA LYS A 62 3.10 10.66 -17.13
C LYS A 62 2.10 11.64 -16.50
N ARG A 63 0.98 11.88 -17.18
CA ARG A 63 -0.13 12.73 -16.71
C ARG A 63 -0.81 12.24 -15.42
N LEU A 64 -0.73 10.95 -15.11
CA LEU A 64 -1.35 10.31 -13.94
C LEU A 64 -0.39 10.20 -12.74
N ILE A 65 0.92 10.39 -12.95
CA ILE A 65 1.92 10.30 -11.87
C ILE A 65 1.61 11.28 -10.72
N PRO A 66 1.28 12.57 -10.97
CA PRO A 66 0.95 13.50 -9.89
C PRO A 66 -0.28 13.05 -9.12
N LEU A 67 -1.27 12.49 -9.81
CA LEU A 67 -2.49 12.00 -9.19
C LEU A 67 -2.18 10.81 -8.27
N ILE A 68 -1.33 9.88 -8.69
CA ILE A 68 -0.91 8.73 -7.89
C ILE A 68 -0.12 9.19 -6.66
N ALA A 69 0.77 10.16 -6.80
CA ALA A 69 1.48 10.75 -5.67
C ALA A 69 0.51 11.36 -4.65
N ILE A 70 -0.47 12.14 -5.11
CA ILE A 70 -1.52 12.71 -4.24
C ILE A 70 -2.37 11.61 -3.59
N GLY A 71 -2.74 10.57 -4.34
CA GLY A 71 -3.46 9.41 -3.81
C GLY A 71 -2.69 8.70 -2.71
N GLY A 72 -1.38 8.51 -2.90
CA GLY A 72 -0.47 7.93 -1.91
C GLY A 72 -0.35 8.78 -0.65
N ILE A 73 -0.23 10.11 -0.80
CA ILE A 73 -0.24 11.07 0.31
C ILE A 73 -1.53 10.92 1.13
N ILE A 74 -2.69 11.05 0.49
CA ILE A 74 -3.98 11.03 1.18
C ILE A 74 -4.18 9.70 1.92
N ALA A 75 -3.80 8.59 1.29
CA ALA A 75 -3.96 7.26 1.89
C ALA A 75 -3.07 7.08 3.13
N VAL A 76 -1.79 7.49 3.04
CA VAL A 76 -0.82 7.38 4.13
C VAL A 76 -1.18 8.34 5.26
N ASP A 77 -1.53 9.58 4.95
CA ASP A 77 -1.91 10.57 5.95
C ASP A 77 -3.21 10.17 6.66
N ALA A 78 -4.21 9.66 5.94
CA ALA A 78 -5.43 9.13 6.56
C ALA A 78 -5.15 7.97 7.51
N ARG A 79 -4.29 7.03 7.10
CA ARG A 79 -3.82 5.95 7.99
C ARG A 79 -3.12 6.51 9.22
N ASN A 80 -2.21 7.46 9.07
CA ASN A 80 -1.43 8.02 10.18
C ASN A 80 -2.30 8.81 11.16
N ILE A 81 -3.28 9.58 10.66
CA ILE A 81 -4.26 10.29 11.49
C ILE A 81 -5.04 9.30 12.37
N ILE A 82 -5.51 8.19 11.80
CA ILE A 82 -6.28 7.19 12.55
C ILE A 82 -5.41 6.48 13.58
N LEU A 83 -4.15 6.22 13.24
CA LEU A 83 -3.20 5.59 14.15
C LEU A 83 -2.87 6.50 15.35
N VAL A 84 -2.58 7.77 15.08
CA VAL A 84 -2.11 8.73 16.11
C VAL A 84 -3.25 9.31 16.93
N GLN A 85 -4.36 9.71 16.30
CA GLN A 85 -5.43 10.44 16.99
C GLN A 85 -6.49 9.51 17.60
N PHE A 86 -6.75 8.37 16.97
CA PHE A 86 -7.80 7.45 17.40
C PHE A 86 -7.26 6.19 18.08
N GLY A 87 -5.93 6.04 18.17
CA GLY A 87 -5.28 4.85 18.74
C GLY A 87 -5.69 3.54 18.06
N GLY A 88 -6.19 3.62 16.82
CA GLY A 88 -6.69 2.46 16.10
C GLY A 88 -5.56 1.49 15.76
N GLY A 89 -5.84 0.19 15.69
CA GLY A 89 -4.87 -0.80 15.23
C GLY A 89 -4.41 -0.51 13.79
N LEU A 90 -3.17 -0.86 13.46
CA LEU A 90 -2.55 -0.60 12.15
C LEU A 90 -3.40 -1.09 10.98
N ALA A 91 -4.02 -2.26 11.14
CA ALA A 91 -4.91 -2.86 10.15
C ALA A 91 -6.16 -2.00 9.90
N LEU A 92 -6.82 -1.51 10.95
CA LEU A 92 -8.03 -0.67 10.83
C LEU A 92 -7.70 0.69 10.23
N ALA A 93 -6.61 1.31 10.67
CA ALA A 93 -6.11 2.56 10.11
C ALA A 93 -5.83 2.42 8.61
N THR A 94 -5.19 1.30 8.22
CA THR A 94 -4.88 1.02 6.81
C THR A 94 -6.13 0.68 6.01
N LEU A 95 -7.10 -0.03 6.60
CA LEU A 95 -8.39 -0.33 5.98
C LEU A 95 -9.11 0.95 5.55
N ILE A 96 -9.17 1.95 6.45
CA ILE A 96 -9.84 3.21 6.18
C ILE A 96 -9.05 4.04 5.16
N GLY A 97 -7.72 4.15 5.32
CA GLY A 97 -6.86 4.84 4.36
C GLY A 97 -6.95 4.26 2.94
N ALA A 98 -6.92 2.93 2.82
CA ALA A 98 -7.09 2.23 1.54
C ALA A 98 -8.51 2.36 0.97
N SER A 99 -9.54 2.45 1.82
CA SER A 99 -10.92 2.66 1.38
C SER A 99 -11.10 4.05 0.78
N ILE A 100 -10.55 5.08 1.43
CA ILE A 100 -10.51 6.46 0.91
C ILE A 100 -9.79 6.49 -0.44
N LEU A 101 -8.65 5.82 -0.55
CA LEU A 101 -7.92 5.68 -1.81
C LEU A 101 -8.77 5.04 -2.91
N GLY A 102 -9.53 3.99 -2.59
CA GLY A 102 -10.42 3.33 -3.55
C GLY A 102 -11.55 4.24 -4.03
N VAL A 103 -12.11 5.10 -3.17
CA VAL A 103 -13.11 6.11 -3.58
C VAL A 103 -12.49 7.14 -4.52
N ILE A 104 -11.30 7.64 -4.20
CA ILE A 104 -10.55 8.59 -5.04
C ILE A 104 -10.28 7.97 -6.41
N ALA A 105 -9.88 6.70 -6.45
CA ALA A 105 -9.63 5.97 -7.69
C ALA A 105 -10.86 5.91 -8.61
N GLN A 106 -12.06 5.70 -8.04
CA GLN A 106 -13.29 5.67 -8.83
C GLN A 106 -13.67 7.04 -9.38
N LYS A 107 -13.47 8.12 -8.61
CA LYS A 107 -13.66 9.48 -9.12
C LYS A 107 -12.64 9.84 -10.21
N ALA A 108 -11.38 9.45 -10.02
CA ALA A 108 -10.31 9.68 -11.01
C ALA A 108 -10.61 9.03 -12.37
N ASN A 109 -11.27 7.87 -12.39
CA ASN A 109 -11.68 7.21 -13.63
C ASN A 109 -12.58 8.10 -14.49
N GLN A 110 -13.52 8.84 -13.88
CA GLN A 110 -14.43 9.73 -14.61
C GLN A 110 -13.69 10.90 -15.25
N TRP A 111 -12.70 11.47 -14.55
CA TRP A 111 -11.95 12.63 -15.06
C TRP A 111 -10.92 12.27 -16.13
N PHE A 112 -10.15 11.19 -15.92
CA PHE A 112 -9.02 10.85 -16.77
C PHE A 112 -9.30 9.74 -17.79
N LYS A 113 -10.51 9.13 -17.74
CA LYS A 113 -10.94 8.03 -18.62
C LYS A 113 -9.93 6.88 -18.64
N THR A 114 -9.27 6.65 -17.51
CA THR A 114 -8.25 5.62 -17.33
C THR A 114 -8.71 4.61 -16.29
N PRO A 115 -8.48 3.30 -16.49
CA PRO A 115 -8.94 2.29 -15.55
C PRO A 115 -8.50 2.60 -14.12
N SER A 116 -9.46 2.69 -13.19
CA SER A 116 -9.20 2.98 -11.76
C SER A 116 -8.25 1.96 -11.14
N THR A 117 -8.24 0.73 -11.63
CA THR A 117 -7.33 -0.35 -11.21
C THR A 117 -5.86 0.03 -11.33
N VAL A 118 -5.44 0.71 -12.40
CA VAL A 118 -4.02 1.10 -12.59
C VAL A 118 -3.60 2.10 -11.52
N PHE A 119 -4.48 3.06 -11.24
CA PHE A 119 -4.29 4.05 -10.19
C PHE A 119 -4.25 3.40 -8.80
N THR A 120 -5.21 2.53 -8.51
CA THR A 120 -5.30 1.91 -7.19
C THR A 120 -4.11 0.99 -6.90
N ILE A 121 -3.64 0.21 -7.89
CA ILE A 121 -2.47 -0.66 -7.71
C ILE A 121 -1.23 0.18 -7.38
N ALA A 122 -0.96 1.25 -8.14
CA ALA A 122 0.22 2.07 -7.91
C ALA A 122 0.17 2.80 -6.56
N SER A 123 -0.98 3.38 -6.21
CA SER A 123 -1.14 4.13 -4.95
C SER A 123 -1.22 3.22 -3.72
N ALA A 124 -1.83 2.04 -3.81
CA ALA A 124 -1.98 1.14 -2.65
C ALA A 124 -0.64 0.57 -2.17
N ILE A 125 0.40 0.58 -3.01
CA ILE A 125 1.74 0.14 -2.63
C ILE A 125 2.35 1.04 -1.57
N THR A 126 1.98 2.33 -1.49
CA THR A 126 2.47 3.22 -0.42
C THR A 126 1.98 2.82 0.97
N LEU A 127 0.89 2.03 1.05
CA LEU A 127 0.35 1.49 2.28
C LEU A 127 0.95 0.14 2.68
N MET A 128 1.79 -0.46 1.83
CA MET A 128 2.35 -1.79 2.10
C MET A 128 3.18 -1.79 3.39
N PRO A 129 2.98 -2.78 4.28
CA PRO A 129 3.70 -2.88 5.55
C PRO A 129 5.11 -3.47 5.34
N GLY A 130 5.89 -2.90 4.42
CA GLY A 130 7.16 -3.47 3.95
C GLY A 130 8.16 -3.73 5.07
N VAL A 131 8.27 -2.83 6.04
CA VAL A 131 9.23 -3.00 7.15
C VAL A 131 8.80 -4.11 8.13
N LEU A 132 7.50 -4.29 8.36
CA LEU A 132 7.00 -5.39 9.19
C LEU A 132 7.28 -6.75 8.55
N ILE A 133 7.11 -6.84 7.22
CA ILE A 133 7.49 -8.02 6.43
C ILE A 133 9.00 -8.25 6.54
N TYR A 134 9.81 -7.20 6.37
CA TYR A 134 11.26 -7.30 6.46
C TYR A 134 11.73 -7.82 7.83
N ARG A 135 11.15 -7.31 8.93
CA ARG A 135 11.44 -7.81 10.29
C ARG A 135 11.15 -9.29 10.44
N MET A 136 9.99 -9.75 9.95
CA MET A 136 9.65 -11.16 9.99
C MET A 136 10.68 -12.00 9.21
N LEU A 137 11.00 -11.59 7.98
CA LEU A 137 11.92 -12.33 7.12
C LEU A 137 13.34 -12.37 7.68
N PHE A 138 13.82 -11.27 8.27
CA PHE A 138 15.10 -11.23 8.96
C PHE A 138 15.14 -12.17 10.17
N SER A 139 14.08 -12.17 11.00
CA SER A 139 14.00 -13.06 12.16
C SER A 139 13.96 -14.53 11.75
N VAL A 140 13.27 -14.86 10.65
CA VAL A 140 13.21 -16.23 10.11
C VAL A 140 14.56 -16.65 9.51
N GLN A 141 15.26 -15.75 8.80
CA GLN A 141 16.56 -16.05 8.22
C GLN A 141 17.63 -16.34 9.28
N ASN A 142 17.60 -15.61 10.40
CA ASN A 142 18.58 -15.74 11.47
C ASN A 142 18.07 -16.57 12.66
N ILE A 143 17.09 -17.47 12.43
CA ILE A 143 16.40 -18.22 13.48
C ILE A 143 17.33 -19.03 14.40
N THR A 144 18.51 -19.43 13.91
CA THR A 144 19.50 -20.20 14.67
C THR A 144 20.40 -19.33 15.55
N THR A 145 20.48 -18.02 15.29
CA THR A 145 21.45 -17.10 15.93
C THR A 145 20.78 -16.03 16.79
N ILE A 146 19.51 -15.72 16.56
CA ILE A 146 18.78 -14.69 17.31
C ILE A 146 18.17 -15.20 18.62
N GLU A 147 17.96 -14.27 19.56
CA GLU A 147 17.20 -14.53 20.78
C GLU A 147 15.71 -14.82 20.48
N THR A 148 15.09 -15.61 21.36
CA THR A 148 13.68 -16.01 21.25
C THR A 148 12.71 -14.83 21.28
N ASP A 149 13.03 -13.76 22.02
CA ASP A 149 12.21 -12.55 22.07
C ASP A 149 12.18 -11.79 20.72
N LEU A 150 13.34 -11.69 20.06
CA LEU A 150 13.45 -11.08 18.74
C LEU A 150 12.73 -11.91 17.66
N LEU A 151 12.77 -13.24 17.80
CA LEU A 151 12.00 -14.14 16.94
C LEU A 151 10.50 -13.91 17.12
N MET A 152 10.01 -13.84 18.36
CA MET A 152 8.59 -13.59 18.64
C MET A 152 8.13 -12.22 18.14
N THR A 153 8.95 -11.18 18.27
CA THR A 153 8.68 -9.84 17.72
C THR A 153 8.62 -9.84 16.19
N GLY A 154 9.51 -10.61 15.54
CA GLY A 154 9.49 -10.82 14.09
C GLY A 154 8.21 -11.53 13.62
N ILE A 155 7.80 -12.59 14.32
CA ILE A 155 6.55 -13.31 14.02
C ILE A 155 5.33 -12.41 14.21
N ARG A 156 5.26 -11.64 15.31
CA ARG A 156 4.17 -10.68 15.55
C ARG A 156 4.09 -9.63 14.43
N SER A 157 5.22 -9.08 14.02
CA SER A 157 5.31 -8.13 12.89
C SER A 157 4.80 -8.78 11.59
N GLY A 158 5.15 -10.04 11.35
CA GLY A 158 4.68 -10.81 10.21
C GLY A 158 3.16 -11.02 10.17
N VAL A 159 2.58 -11.39 11.32
CA VAL A 159 1.12 -11.54 11.47
C VAL A 159 0.41 -10.21 11.24
N GLU A 160 0.91 -9.13 11.86
CA GLU A 160 0.35 -7.79 11.68
C GLU A 160 0.42 -7.32 10.22
N ALA A 161 1.56 -7.56 9.54
CA ALA A 161 1.72 -7.27 8.13
C ALA A 161 0.72 -8.05 7.26
N GLY A 162 0.52 -9.34 7.56
CA GLY A 162 -0.46 -10.18 6.85
C GLY A 162 -1.88 -9.63 6.98
N ILE A 163 -2.29 -9.22 8.18
CA ILE A 163 -3.60 -8.61 8.42
C ILE A 163 -3.73 -7.28 7.66
N VAL A 164 -2.68 -6.45 7.63
CA VAL A 164 -2.68 -5.20 6.87
C VAL A 164 -2.82 -5.44 5.36
N VAL A 165 -2.14 -6.45 4.81
CA VAL A 165 -2.27 -6.80 3.38
C VAL A 165 -3.70 -7.24 3.04
N ILE A 166 -4.32 -8.07 3.90
CA ILE A 166 -5.73 -8.47 3.77
C ILE A 166 -6.64 -7.24 3.85
N ALA A 167 -6.40 -6.34 4.81
CA ALA A 167 -7.16 -5.10 4.95
C ALA A 167 -7.09 -4.25 3.68
N ILE A 168 -5.91 -4.08 3.07
CA ILE A 168 -5.77 -3.34 1.80
C ILE A 168 -6.56 -4.02 0.68
N ALA A 169 -6.50 -5.35 0.56
CA ALA A 169 -7.24 -6.09 -0.46
C ALA A 169 -8.77 -5.91 -0.31
N VAL A 170 -9.29 -6.00 0.91
CA VAL A 170 -10.71 -5.79 1.19
C VAL A 170 -11.11 -4.33 0.94
N ALA A 171 -10.34 -3.39 1.48
CA ALA A 171 -10.61 -1.95 1.39
C ALA A 171 -10.67 -1.44 -0.05
N VAL A 172 -9.76 -1.88 -0.92
CA VAL A 172 -9.75 -1.50 -2.35
C VAL A 172 -11.00 -2.01 -3.09
N THR A 173 -11.55 -3.13 -2.64
CA THR A 173 -12.69 -3.78 -3.29
C THR A 173 -14.01 -3.09 -2.92
N ILE A 174 -14.15 -2.57 -1.70
CA ILE A 174 -15.39 -1.95 -1.20
C ILE A 174 -15.89 -0.80 -2.12
N PRO A 175 -15.08 0.24 -2.42
CA PRO A 175 -15.51 1.31 -3.32
C PRO A 175 -15.80 0.80 -4.73
N THR A 176 -15.05 -0.21 -5.19
CA THR A 176 -15.25 -0.76 -6.52
C THR A 176 -16.61 -1.44 -6.66
N ILE A 177 -17.10 -2.10 -5.62
CA ILE A 177 -18.43 -2.72 -5.62
C ILE A 177 -19.52 -1.66 -5.44
N LEU A 178 -19.35 -0.72 -4.50
CA LEU A 178 -20.37 0.26 -4.15
C LEU A 178 -20.66 1.27 -5.27
N PHE A 179 -19.62 1.72 -5.99
CA PHE A 179 -19.76 2.77 -7.01
C PHE A 179 -20.05 2.25 -8.43
N ARG A 180 -19.94 0.94 -8.68
CA ARG A 180 -20.29 0.31 -9.96
C ARG A 180 -21.73 0.61 -10.43
N PRO A 181 -22.79 0.37 -9.63
CA PRO A 181 -24.16 0.60 -10.09
C PRO A 181 -24.43 2.08 -10.40
N ILE A 182 -23.86 3.00 -9.63
CA ILE A 182 -24.00 4.45 -9.86
C ILE A 182 -23.33 4.85 -11.19
N LEU A 183 -22.13 4.36 -11.47
CA LEU A 183 -21.44 4.64 -12.73
C LEU A 183 -22.19 4.08 -13.94
N GLU A 184 -22.76 2.88 -13.81
CA GLU A 184 -23.54 2.25 -14.89
C GLU A 184 -24.82 3.05 -15.18
N GLU A 185 -25.50 3.54 -14.14
CA GLU A 185 -26.69 4.38 -14.33
C GLU A 185 -26.37 5.72 -14.98
N LEU A 186 -25.29 6.40 -14.57
CA LEU A 186 -24.86 7.66 -15.18
C LEU A 186 -24.51 7.49 -16.66
N ARG A 187 -23.78 6.43 -17.01
CA ARG A 187 -23.44 6.12 -18.40
C ARG A 187 -24.69 5.84 -19.24
N ASN A 188 -25.65 5.08 -18.69
CA ASN A 188 -26.90 4.79 -19.39
C ASN A 188 -27.74 6.06 -19.62
N ARG A 189 -27.75 6.99 -18.65
CA ARG A 189 -28.40 8.30 -18.80
C ARG A 189 -27.75 9.14 -19.90
N GLU A 190 -26.41 9.20 -19.97
CA GLU A 190 -25.71 9.92 -21.04
C GLU A 190 -26.03 9.36 -22.44
N ILE A 191 -26.08 8.03 -22.58
CA ILE A 191 -26.45 7.37 -23.83
C ILE A 191 -27.89 7.67 -24.20
N PHE A 192 -28.80 7.64 -23.23
CA PHE A 192 -30.21 7.98 -23.44
C PHE A 192 -30.39 9.43 -23.89
N LEU A 193 -29.72 10.39 -23.24
CA LEU A 193 -29.77 11.80 -23.63
C LEU A 193 -29.17 12.04 -25.02
N LYS A 194 -28.08 11.37 -25.39
CA LYS A 194 -27.53 11.43 -26.75
C LYS A 194 -28.48 10.88 -27.81
N LYS A 195 -29.19 9.78 -27.51
CA LYS A 195 -30.20 9.23 -28.43
C LYS A 195 -31.42 10.14 -28.61
N LYS A 196 -31.79 10.92 -27.58
CA LYS A 196 -32.92 11.85 -27.65
C LYS A 196 -32.58 13.17 -28.36
N ALA A 197 -31.29 13.48 -28.52
CA ALA A 197 -30.80 14.69 -29.18
C ALA A 197 -30.56 14.53 -30.70
N ILE A 198 -30.78 13.32 -31.24
CA ILE A 198 -30.74 12.97 -32.67
C ILE A 198 -32.18 12.77 -33.14
#